data_AF-A0A357F298-F1
#
_entry.id   AF-A0A357F298-F1
#
_cell.length_a   1.000
_cell.length_b   1.000
_cell.length_c   1.000
_cell.angle_alpha   90.00
_cell.angle_beta   90.00
_cell.angle_gamma   90.00
#
_symmetry.space_group_name_H-M   'P 1'
#
loop_
_entity.id
_entity.type
_entity.pdbx_description
1 polymer ?
#
loop_
_entity_poly.entity_id
_entity_poly.type
_entity_poly.pdbx_seq_one_letter_code
_entity_poly.pdbx_strand_id
1 'polypeptide(L)'
;ATGAAAKPFKTHHKALDIDLYARIAPELYLKRLLVGGFEKVYELNRNFRNEGISFKHNPEFTMLEWYRVGWDHRRLMEETADLVQAAMALSGRRTTVREISFRELYKSTLHVDPLSDHEGALRAPLAVYDIDPQGLTRDDWLDLLMTHLIQPALPGNRVLLRG
;
A
#
# COMPACT_ATOMS: atom_id res chain seq x y z
N ALA A 1 -13.22 -12.75 6.15
CA ALA A 1 -12.74 -11.63 5.35
C ALA A 1 -11.29 -11.36 5.75
N THR A 2 -10.35 -11.53 4.84
CA THR A 2 -8.95 -11.21 5.09
C THR A 2 -8.71 -9.75 4.68
N GLY A 3 -8.00 -8.97 5.49
CA GLY A 3 -7.71 -7.54 5.23
C GLY A 3 -6.66 -7.27 4.13
N ALA A 4 -6.34 -8.28 3.32
CA ALA A 4 -5.45 -8.18 2.19
C ALA A 4 -5.80 -9.25 1.15
N ALA A 5 -5.40 -9.05 -0.09
CA ALA A 5 -5.44 -10.07 -1.13
C ALA A 5 -4.09 -10.79 -1.16
N ALA A 6 -3.96 -11.91 -0.46
CA ALA A 6 -2.77 -12.76 -0.49
C ALA A 6 -3.10 -14.21 -0.14
N LYS A 7 -2.34 -15.16 -0.68
CA LYS A 7 -2.47 -16.58 -0.33
C LYS A 7 -1.96 -16.82 1.09
N PRO A 8 -2.74 -17.41 2.02
CA PRO A 8 -2.27 -17.66 3.37
C PRO A 8 -1.38 -18.91 3.46
N PHE A 9 -0.51 -18.95 4.47
CA PHE A 9 0.06 -20.22 4.92
C PHE A 9 -0.98 -21.00 5.72
N LYS A 10 -1.04 -22.32 5.51
CA LYS A 10 -1.95 -23.24 6.21
C LYS A 10 -1.13 -24.13 7.15
N THR A 11 -1.64 -24.37 8.35
CA THR A 11 -1.12 -25.34 9.32
C THR A 11 -2.28 -26.09 9.97
N HIS A 12 -2.01 -27.08 10.81
CA HIS A 12 -3.03 -27.95 11.41
C HIS A 12 -2.79 -28.15 12.91
N HIS A 13 -3.83 -27.92 13.71
CA HIS A 13 -3.80 -28.05 15.16
C HIS A 13 -4.22 -29.46 15.60
N LYS A 14 -3.24 -30.35 15.80
CA LYS A 14 -3.46 -31.79 16.06
C LYS A 14 -4.46 -32.13 17.16
N ALA A 15 -4.38 -31.47 18.32
CA ALA A 15 -5.23 -31.83 19.46
C ALA A 15 -6.70 -31.38 19.31
N LEU A 16 -6.95 -30.39 18.45
CA LEU A 16 -8.30 -29.88 18.17
C LEU A 16 -8.82 -30.38 16.82
N ASP A 17 -7.98 -31.03 16.03
CA ASP A 17 -8.25 -31.49 14.67
C ASP A 17 -8.85 -30.39 13.77
N ILE A 18 -8.22 -29.20 13.77
CA ILE A 18 -8.65 -28.06 12.96
C ILE A 18 -7.51 -27.48 12.13
N ASP A 19 -7.85 -26.97 10.95
CA ASP A 19 -6.95 -26.20 10.12
C ASP A 19 -6.86 -24.75 10.59
N LEU A 20 -5.63 -24.22 10.62
CA LEU A 20 -5.33 -22.83 10.97
C LEU A 20 -4.58 -22.15 9.84
N TYR A 21 -4.72 -20.83 9.77
CA TYR A 21 -4.11 -20.01 8.74
C TYR A 21 -3.25 -18.93 9.38
N ALA A 22 -2.02 -18.76 8.92
CA ALA A 22 -1.20 -17.64 9.33
C ALA A 22 -1.82 -16.35 8.79
N ARG A 23 -1.87 -15.31 9.63
CA ARG A 23 -2.48 -14.03 9.26
C ARG A 23 -1.70 -13.35 8.13
N ILE A 24 -2.44 -12.77 7.18
CA ILE A 24 -1.87 -11.95 6.11
C ILE A 24 -1.90 -10.44 6.45
N ALA A 25 -2.75 -10.05 7.40
CA ALA A 25 -2.92 -8.71 7.97
C ALA A 25 -3.67 -8.78 9.32
N PRO A 26 -3.40 -7.86 10.28
CA PRO A 26 -4.13 -7.76 11.55
C PRO A 26 -5.46 -6.97 11.47
N GLU A 27 -5.77 -6.30 10.36
CA GLU A 27 -6.95 -5.43 10.15
C GLU A 27 -8.24 -5.90 10.83
N LEU A 28 -8.66 -7.14 10.60
CA LEU A 28 -9.92 -7.64 11.15
C LEU A 28 -9.92 -7.63 12.69
N TYR A 29 -8.79 -7.98 13.31
CA TYR A 29 -8.66 -8.03 14.77
C TYR A 29 -8.59 -6.62 15.36
N LEU A 30 -7.85 -5.72 14.72
CA LEU A 30 -7.79 -4.31 15.13
C LEU A 30 -9.16 -3.64 15.01
N LYS A 31 -9.92 -3.89 13.94
CA LYS A 31 -11.29 -3.41 13.79
C LYS A 31 -12.24 -3.95 14.87
N ARG A 32 -12.07 -5.20 15.31
CA ARG A 32 -12.83 -5.74 16.46
C ARG A 32 -12.53 -5.02 17.76
N LEU A 33 -11.28 -4.58 17.98
CA LEU A 33 -10.95 -3.74 19.14
C LEU A 33 -11.65 -2.38 19.06
N LEU A 34 -11.75 -1.77 17.87
CA LEU A 34 -12.51 -0.53 17.69
C LEU A 34 -13.98 -0.71 18.10
N VAL A 35 -14.61 -1.78 17.61
CA VAL A 35 -16.00 -2.14 18.00
C VAL A 35 -16.11 -2.41 19.50
N GLY A 36 -15.06 -2.97 20.11
CA GLY A 36 -14.95 -3.17 21.55
C GLY A 36 -14.70 -1.91 22.39
N GLY A 37 -14.67 -0.73 21.76
CA GLY A 37 -14.53 0.57 22.45
C GLY A 37 -13.11 1.11 22.55
N PHE A 38 -12.12 0.47 21.93
CA PHE A 38 -10.76 1.01 21.88
C PHE A 38 -10.64 2.03 20.74
N GLU A 39 -10.45 3.31 21.08
CA GLU A 39 -10.48 4.39 20.08
C GLU A 39 -9.17 4.58 19.30
N LYS A 40 -8.03 4.16 19.88
CA LYS A 40 -6.72 4.26 19.24
C LYS A 40 -5.96 2.97 19.48
N VAL A 41 -5.74 2.20 18.42
CA VAL A 41 -5.06 0.91 18.49
C VAL A 41 -3.94 0.86 17.45
N TYR A 42 -2.89 0.11 17.75
CA TYR A 42 -1.83 -0.21 16.81
C TYR A 42 -1.26 -1.59 17.09
N GLU A 43 -0.64 -2.21 16.08
CA GLU A 43 0.11 -3.45 16.25
C GLU A 43 1.35 -3.45 15.36
N LEU A 44 2.54 -3.59 15.97
CA LEU A 44 3.78 -3.93 15.27
C LEU A 44 3.95 -5.44 15.29
N ASN A 45 3.87 -6.09 14.13
CA ASN A 45 3.63 -7.53 14.09
C ASN A 45 4.28 -8.24 12.89
N ARG A 46 4.25 -9.57 12.90
CA ARG A 46 4.57 -10.43 11.75
C ARG A 46 3.32 -10.80 10.96
N ASN A 47 3.37 -10.55 9.66
CA ASN A 47 2.42 -11.01 8.67
C ASN A 47 3.07 -12.03 7.73
N PHE A 48 2.25 -12.94 7.22
CA PHE A 48 2.70 -14.06 6.41
C PHE A 48 1.91 -14.11 5.10
N ARG A 49 2.60 -14.04 3.96
CA ARG A 49 1.99 -14.13 2.62
C ARG A 49 2.72 -15.22 1.83
N ASN A 50 1.98 -16.25 1.44
CA ASN A 50 2.50 -17.42 0.73
C ASN A 50 2.57 -17.14 -0.78
N GLU A 51 3.46 -16.21 -1.13
CA GLU A 51 3.65 -15.67 -2.47
C GLU A 51 5.13 -15.80 -2.90
N GLY A 52 5.46 -15.29 -4.09
CA GLY A 52 6.83 -15.32 -4.60
C GLY A 52 7.83 -14.53 -3.73
N ILE A 53 9.09 -14.95 -3.75
CA ILE A 53 10.20 -14.29 -3.04
C ILE A 53 10.94 -13.36 -4.00
N SER A 54 11.28 -12.16 -3.55
CA SER A 54 12.14 -11.23 -4.30
C SER A 54 12.91 -10.33 -3.34
N PHE A 55 13.80 -9.49 -3.87
CA PHE A 55 14.53 -8.49 -3.08
C PHE A 55 13.62 -7.49 -2.33
N LYS A 56 12.34 -7.36 -2.72
CA LYS A 56 11.32 -6.53 -2.05
C LYS A 56 10.27 -7.35 -1.27
N HIS A 57 10.21 -8.67 -1.44
CA HIS A 57 9.12 -9.49 -0.92
C HIS A 57 9.68 -10.69 -0.16
N ASN A 58 9.49 -10.69 1.16
CA ASN A 58 9.75 -11.84 2.02
C ASN A 58 8.41 -12.44 2.50
N PRO A 59 8.21 -13.77 2.46
CA PRO A 59 6.94 -14.39 2.85
C PRO A 59 6.54 -14.15 4.30
N GLU A 60 7.49 -13.78 5.17
CA GLU A 60 7.25 -13.24 6.50
C GLU A 60 7.81 -11.82 6.58
N PHE A 61 7.02 -10.84 7.02
CA PHE A 61 7.52 -9.48 7.17
C PHE A 61 6.91 -8.76 8.37
N THR A 62 7.63 -7.76 8.86
CA THR A 62 7.15 -6.90 9.94
C THR A 62 6.27 -5.80 9.36
N MET A 63 5.10 -5.58 9.96
CA MET A 63 4.18 -4.51 9.59
C MET A 63 3.72 -3.75 10.82
N LEU A 64 3.60 -2.43 10.69
CA LEU A 64 2.90 -1.58 11.63
C LEU A 64 1.54 -1.24 11.01
N GLU A 65 0.46 -1.55 11.74
CA GLU A 65 -0.90 -1.15 11.37
C GLU A 65 -1.55 -0.46 12.56
N TRP A 66 -2.30 0.62 12.32
CA TRP A 66 -2.97 1.36 13.39
C TRP A 66 -4.28 2.00 12.93
N TYR A 67 -5.14 2.28 13.90
CA TYR A 67 -6.45 2.89 13.70
C TYR A 67 -6.67 4.03 14.70
N ARG A 68 -7.48 5.00 14.27
CA ARG A 68 -7.88 6.19 15.04
C ARG A 68 -9.37 6.43 14.82
N VAL A 69 -10.19 6.28 15.86
CA VAL A 69 -11.63 6.61 15.82
C VAL A 69 -11.79 8.13 15.75
N GLY A 70 -12.74 8.57 14.92
CA GLY A 70 -13.05 10.00 14.73
C GLY A 70 -12.02 10.77 13.91
N TRP A 71 -11.03 10.10 13.30
CA TRP A 71 -10.07 10.73 12.40
C TRP A 71 -10.49 10.49 10.95
N ASP A 72 -10.30 11.49 10.12
CA ASP A 72 -10.41 11.35 8.67
C ASP A 72 -9.06 10.96 8.05
N HIS A 73 -9.07 10.75 6.74
CA HIS A 73 -7.89 10.39 5.98
C HIS A 73 -6.80 11.48 6.00
N ARG A 74 -7.14 12.77 6.13
CA ARG A 74 -6.16 13.88 6.11
C ARG A 74 -5.31 13.85 7.37
N ARG A 75 -5.95 13.73 8.53
CA ARG A 75 -5.24 13.64 9.80
C ARG A 75 -4.39 12.37 9.90
N LEU A 76 -4.85 11.26 9.33
CA LEU A 76 -4.08 10.02 9.27
C LEU A 76 -2.86 10.13 8.34
N MET A 77 -2.99 10.84 7.21
CA MET A 77 -1.89 11.13 6.29
C MET A 77 -0.81 11.99 6.97
N GLU A 78 -1.19 13.02 7.72
CA GLU A 78 -0.28 13.85 8.51
C GLU A 78 0.49 13.00 9.54
N GLU A 79 -0.21 12.19 10.35
CA GLU A 79 0.41 11.29 11.33
C GLU A 79 1.37 10.28 10.66
N THR A 80 1.01 9.79 9.48
CA THR A 80 1.88 8.90 8.69
C THR A 80 3.16 9.61 8.26
N ALA A 81 3.06 10.86 7.80
CA ALA A 81 4.21 11.66 7.39
C ALA A 81 5.15 11.93 8.56
N ASP A 82 4.59 12.35 9.70
CA ASP A 82 5.33 12.62 10.93
C ASP A 82 6.09 11.38 11.40
N LEU A 83 5.43 10.21 11.40
CA LEU A 83 6.04 8.94 11.77
C LEU A 83 7.22 8.59 10.85
N VAL A 84 7.04 8.71 9.54
CA VAL A 84 8.09 8.42 8.55
C VAL A 84 9.26 9.39 8.70
N GLN A 85 8.99 10.68 8.89
CA GLN A 85 10.02 11.68 9.11
C GLN A 85 10.83 11.40 10.39
N ALA A 86 10.15 11.08 11.49
CA ALA A 86 10.80 10.72 12.75
C ALA A 86 11.68 9.47 12.60
N ALA A 87 11.16 8.41 11.98
CA ALA A 87 11.93 7.18 11.73
C ALA A 87 13.16 7.41 10.85
N MET A 88 13.02 8.22 9.80
CA MET A 88 14.13 8.57 8.90
C MET A 88 15.18 9.44 9.61
N ALA A 89 14.76 10.37 10.47
CA ALA A 89 15.66 11.18 11.28
C ALA A 89 16.51 10.35 12.23
N LEU A 90 15.96 9.28 12.84
CA LEU A 90 16.72 8.32 13.65
C LEU A 90 17.83 7.61 12.85
N SER A 91 17.67 7.49 11.54
CA SER A 91 18.69 6.95 10.62
C SER A 91 19.63 8.03 10.04
N GLY A 92 19.56 9.28 10.51
CA GLY A 92 20.35 10.39 10.00
C GLY A 92 19.90 10.90 8.62
N ARG A 93 18.70 10.53 8.16
CA ARG A 93 18.19 10.88 6.82
C ARG A 93 17.11 11.96 6.95
N ARG A 94 17.14 12.94 6.05
CA ARG A 94 16.08 13.94 5.93
C ARG A 94 15.05 13.50 4.89
N THR A 95 13.78 13.70 5.21
CA THR A 95 12.64 13.37 4.35
C THR A 95 11.84 14.62 4.05
N THR A 96 11.44 14.79 2.79
CA THR A 96 10.54 15.87 2.35
C THR A 96 9.13 15.36 2.19
N VAL A 97 8.14 16.20 2.49
CA VAL A 97 6.72 15.90 2.28
C VAL A 97 6.22 16.79 1.14
N ARG A 98 5.46 16.21 0.22
CA ARG A 98 4.80 16.95 -0.87
C ARG A 98 3.33 16.55 -0.91
N GLU A 99 2.46 17.54 -0.80
CA GLU A 99 1.04 17.37 -1.08
C GLU A 99 0.80 17.42 -2.59
N ILE A 100 0.17 16.38 -3.13
CA ILE A 100 -0.21 16.29 -4.54
C ILE A 100 -1.39 15.32 -4.69
N SER A 101 -2.41 15.74 -5.44
CA SER A 101 -3.53 14.84 -5.74
C SER A 101 -3.13 13.76 -6.75
N PHE A 102 -3.85 12.63 -6.75
CA PHE A 102 -3.64 11.58 -7.75
C PHE A 102 -3.72 12.11 -9.18
N ARG A 103 -4.73 12.93 -9.48
CA ARG A 103 -4.90 13.55 -10.81
C ARG A 103 -3.72 14.45 -11.18
N GLU A 104 -3.29 15.31 -10.25
CA GLU A 104 -2.19 16.24 -10.50
C GLU A 104 -0.85 15.53 -10.63
N LEU A 105 -0.64 14.43 -9.89
CA LEU A 105 0.55 13.61 -10.02
C LEU A 105 0.70 13.09 -11.45
N TYR A 106 -0.34 12.51 -12.03
CA TYR A 106 -0.30 12.00 -13.39
C TYR A 106 -0.18 13.12 -14.43
N LYS A 107 -0.93 14.21 -14.28
CA LYS A 107 -0.87 15.34 -15.23
C LYS A 107 0.50 16.00 -15.26
N SER A 108 1.12 16.19 -14.10
CA SER A 108 2.44 16.84 -13.99
C SER A 108 3.62 15.94 -14.36
N THR A 109 3.44 14.61 -14.35
CA THR A 109 4.52 13.65 -14.67
C THR A 109 4.41 13.04 -16.07
N LEU A 110 3.19 12.72 -16.50
CA LEU A 110 2.92 11.98 -17.73
C LEU A 110 2.10 12.77 -18.74
N HIS A 111 1.59 13.95 -18.37
CA HIS A 111 0.68 14.76 -19.19
C HIS A 111 -0.62 14.03 -19.56
N VAL A 112 -1.06 13.11 -18.70
CA VAL A 112 -2.28 12.32 -18.85
C VAL A 112 -3.22 12.61 -17.68
N ASP A 113 -4.52 12.69 -17.95
CA ASP A 113 -5.56 12.82 -16.94
C ASP A 113 -6.13 11.44 -16.56
N PRO A 114 -5.78 10.90 -15.37
CA PRO A 114 -6.16 9.55 -15.00
C PRO A 114 -7.65 9.39 -14.74
N LEU A 115 -8.40 10.50 -14.60
CA LEU A 115 -9.84 10.45 -14.31
C LEU A 115 -10.69 10.57 -15.58
N SER A 116 -10.17 11.18 -16.65
CA SER A 116 -10.99 11.49 -17.84
C SER A 116 -10.42 10.97 -19.15
N ASP A 117 -9.10 10.81 -19.28
CA ASP A 117 -8.53 10.39 -20.55
C ASP A 117 -8.88 8.93 -20.84
N HIS A 118 -9.18 8.63 -22.10
CA HIS A 118 -9.48 7.27 -22.55
C HIS A 118 -8.28 6.34 -22.39
N GLU A 119 -8.54 5.02 -22.35
CA GLU A 119 -7.50 4.01 -22.11
C GLU A 119 -6.31 4.07 -23.09
N GLY A 120 -6.56 4.39 -24.36
CA GLY A 120 -5.50 4.58 -25.37
C GLY A 120 -4.44 5.60 -24.95
N ALA A 121 -4.85 6.70 -24.32
CA ALA A 121 -3.94 7.70 -23.77
C ALA A 121 -3.18 7.19 -22.53
N LEU A 122 -3.78 6.33 -21.71
CA LEU A 122 -3.10 5.68 -20.57
C LEU A 122 -2.05 4.67 -21.04
N ARG A 123 -2.29 3.99 -22.17
CA ARG A 123 -1.41 2.96 -22.72
C ARG A 123 -0.19 3.54 -23.44
N ALA A 124 -0.35 4.69 -24.09
CA ALA A 124 0.70 5.28 -24.93
C ALA A 124 2.06 5.44 -24.21
N PRO A 125 2.14 5.91 -22.94
CA PRO A 125 3.41 6.00 -22.22
C PRO A 125 4.07 4.65 -21.93
N LEU A 126 3.30 3.56 -21.91
CA LEU A 126 3.78 2.20 -21.61
C LEU A 126 4.16 1.40 -22.87
N ALA A 127 4.08 1.99 -24.06
CA ALA A 127 4.34 1.29 -25.32
C ALA A 127 5.73 0.62 -25.39
N VAL A 128 6.70 1.10 -24.61
CA VAL A 128 8.06 0.55 -24.52
C VAL A 128 8.17 -0.78 -23.76
N TYR A 129 7.13 -1.16 -22.99
CA TYR A 129 7.17 -2.33 -22.10
C TYR A 129 6.53 -3.61 -22.69
N ASP A 130 6.07 -3.56 -23.95
CA ASP A 130 5.44 -4.70 -24.66
C ASP A 130 4.41 -5.47 -23.82
N ILE A 131 3.50 -4.72 -23.19
CA ILE A 131 2.50 -5.26 -22.25
C ILE A 131 1.32 -5.83 -23.04
N ASP A 132 1.02 -7.11 -22.83
CA ASP A 132 -0.20 -7.75 -23.36
C ASP A 132 -1.45 -7.11 -22.73
N PRO A 133 -2.32 -6.45 -23.54
CA PRO A 133 -3.51 -5.81 -23.02
C PRO A 133 -4.61 -6.80 -22.59
N GLN A 134 -4.50 -8.09 -22.89
CA GLN A 134 -5.57 -9.04 -22.67
C GLN A 134 -5.93 -9.18 -21.18
N GLY A 135 -7.18 -8.86 -20.84
CA GLY A 135 -7.71 -8.97 -19.48
C GLY A 135 -7.36 -7.80 -18.56
N LEU A 136 -6.62 -6.80 -19.04
CA LEU A 136 -6.32 -5.60 -18.27
C LEU A 136 -7.50 -4.62 -18.28
N THR A 137 -7.73 -4.01 -17.14
CA THR A 137 -8.70 -2.94 -16.92
C THR A 137 -8.03 -1.58 -16.90
N ARG A 138 -8.83 -0.51 -16.84
CA ARG A 138 -8.33 0.85 -16.65
C ARG A 138 -7.44 0.98 -15.40
N ASP A 139 -7.85 0.37 -14.29
CA ASP A 139 -7.12 0.48 -13.02
C ASP A 139 -5.77 -0.23 -13.12
N ASP A 140 -5.69 -1.37 -13.83
CA ASP A 140 -4.42 -2.05 -14.10
C ASP A 140 -3.48 -1.15 -14.91
N TRP A 141 -3.98 -0.42 -15.92
CA TRP A 141 -3.17 0.54 -16.67
C TRP A 141 -2.67 1.70 -15.80
N LEU A 142 -3.49 2.22 -14.90
CA LEU A 142 -3.06 3.25 -13.95
C LEU A 142 -1.99 2.71 -13.00
N ASP A 143 -2.16 1.50 -12.48
CA ASP A 143 -1.16 0.86 -11.62
C ASP A 143 0.16 0.59 -12.37
N LEU A 144 0.10 0.20 -13.65
CA LEU A 144 1.28 0.05 -14.49
C LEU A 144 2.00 1.38 -14.71
N LEU A 145 1.28 2.47 -15.00
CA LEU A 145 1.87 3.81 -15.11
C LEU A 145 2.52 4.25 -13.79
N MET A 146 1.85 4.02 -12.67
CA MET A 146 2.38 4.32 -11.34
C MET A 146 3.67 3.56 -11.07
N THR A 147 3.68 2.25 -11.31
CA THR A 147 4.80 1.36 -10.94
C THR A 147 6.00 1.45 -11.89
N HIS A 148 5.78 1.68 -13.18
CA HIS A 148 6.84 1.67 -14.19
C HIS A 148 7.39 3.05 -14.52
N LEU A 149 6.59 4.10 -14.41
CA LEU A 149 6.98 5.45 -14.83
C LEU A 149 7.04 6.44 -13.67
N ILE A 150 6.01 6.51 -12.83
CA ILE A 150 5.92 7.53 -11.78
C ILE A 150 6.81 7.18 -10.58
N GLN A 151 6.59 6.04 -9.95
CA GLN A 151 7.29 5.62 -8.72
C GLN A 151 8.82 5.54 -8.91
N PRO A 152 9.37 5.00 -10.01
CA PRO A 152 10.83 4.96 -10.21
C PRO A 152 11.46 6.35 -10.35
N ALA A 153 10.69 7.35 -10.79
CA ALA A 153 11.15 8.73 -10.92
C ALA A 153 11.02 9.55 -9.63
N LEU A 154 10.34 9.02 -8.60
CA LEU A 154 10.20 9.73 -7.32
C LEU A 154 11.54 9.74 -6.55
N PRO A 155 11.92 10.89 -5.94
CA PRO A 155 13.09 10.93 -5.07
C PRO A 155 12.93 9.96 -3.88
N GLY A 156 13.97 9.16 -3.60
CA GLY A 156 13.96 8.17 -2.52
C GLY A 156 13.86 8.71 -1.09
N ASN A 157 13.74 10.04 -0.93
CA ASN A 157 13.55 10.75 0.33
C ASN A 157 12.29 11.64 0.33
N ARG A 158 11.31 11.32 -0.51
CA ARG A 158 10.05 12.07 -0.62
C ARG A 158 8.86 11.20 -0.22
N VAL A 159 8.05 11.74 0.68
CA VAL A 159 6.72 11.24 1.02
C VAL A 159 5.70 12.08 0.25
N LEU A 160 4.74 11.42 -0.38
CA LEU A 160 3.60 12.07 -1.03
C LEU A 160 2.38 11.95 -0.14
N LEU A 161 1.70 13.06 0.10
CA LEU A 161 0.39 13.09 0.73
C LEU A 161 -0.63 13.53 -0.33
N ARG A 162 -1.85 12.99 -0.24
CA ARG A 162 -2.94 13.44 -1.11
C ARG A 162 -3.46 14.79 -0.64
N GLY A 163 -3.41 15.78 -1.52
CA GLY A 163 -4.15 17.05 -1.38
C GLY A 163 -5.64 16.91 -1.65
#